data_AF-A0A538D1N2-F1
#
_entry.id   AF-A0A538D1N2-F1
#
_cell.length_a   1.000
_cell.length_b   1.000
_cell.length_c   1.000
_cell.angle_alpha   90.00
_cell.angle_beta   90.00
_cell.angle_gamma   90.00
#
_symmetry.space_group_name_H-M   'P 1'
#
loop_
_entity.id
_entity.type
_entity.pdbx_description
1 polymer ?
#
loop_
_entity_poly.entity_id
_entity_poly.type
_entity_poly.pdbx_seq_one_letter_code
_entity_poly.pdbx_strand_id
1 'polypeptide(L)'
;MRWPARNRSTNGRRLRGARTSTDERRVTAQLPTGTVTFLFSDVEGSTELLRRLRDRYAEVMADHERLLRSAFQDSGGHEINTQGDSFFVAFRKPKDAVGAAVDA
;
A
#
# COMPACT_ATOMS: atom_id res chain seq x y z
N MET A 1 -10.74 -4.11 -13.63
CA MET A 1 -10.25 -3.05 -12.74
C MET A 1 -9.62 -1.96 -13.58
N ARG A 2 -10.18 -0.74 -13.56
CA ARG A 2 -9.88 0.35 -14.51
C ARG A 2 -9.31 1.54 -13.76
N TRP A 3 -8.04 1.84 -13.99
CA TRP A 3 -7.35 3.01 -13.47
C TRP A 3 -7.76 4.26 -14.27
N PRO A 4 -8.17 5.40 -13.66
CA PRO A 4 -8.47 6.60 -14.41
C PRO A 4 -7.18 7.37 -14.72
N ALA A 5 -6.53 7.07 -15.85
CA ALA A 5 -5.54 7.95 -16.45
C ALA A 5 -6.26 8.92 -17.40
N ARG A 6 -6.37 10.20 -17.02
CA ARG A 6 -6.71 11.28 -17.97
C ARG A 6 -5.51 12.19 -18.12
N ASN A 7 -4.68 11.93 -19.13
CA ASN A 7 -3.75 12.91 -19.66
C ASN A 7 -4.35 13.47 -20.95
N ARG A 8 -4.86 14.71 -20.90
CA ARG A 8 -5.23 15.46 -22.10
C ARG A 8 -4.28 16.65 -22.20
N SER A 9 -3.20 16.47 -22.95
CA SER A 9 -2.36 17.57 -23.41
C SER A 9 -3.14 18.39 -24.43
N THR A 10 -3.46 19.64 -24.08
CA THR A 10 -3.72 20.69 -25.05
C THR A 10 -2.97 21.95 -24.64
N ASN A 11 -2.08 22.36 -25.54
CA ASN A 11 -1.22 23.52 -25.48
C ASN A 11 -2.05 24.82 -25.39
N GLY A 12 -1.64 25.77 -24.54
CA GLY A 12 -2.35 27.04 -24.34
C GLY A 12 -1.49 28.10 -23.65
N ARG A 13 -0.76 28.87 -24.48
CA ARG A 13 -0.23 30.24 -24.29
C ARG A 13 -0.32 30.90 -22.90
N ARG A 14 0.87 31.36 -22.46
CA ARG A 14 1.22 32.53 -21.62
C ARG A 14 0.04 33.27 -20.95
N LEU A 15 0.11 33.44 -19.63
CA LEU A 15 0.06 34.75 -18.96
C LEU A 15 0.75 34.69 -17.59
N ARG A 16 1.47 35.78 -17.29
CA ARG A 16 2.31 36.07 -16.12
C ARG A 16 1.41 36.43 -14.93
N GLY A 17 1.69 35.93 -13.72
CA GLY A 17 0.96 36.32 -12.51
C GLY A 17 1.52 35.63 -11.27
N ALA A 18 2.12 36.41 -10.38
CA ALA A 18 2.75 35.97 -9.14
C ALA A 18 1.79 35.20 -8.23
N ARG A 19 2.28 34.12 -7.61
CA ARG A 19 1.62 33.47 -6.47
C ARG A 19 2.67 33.06 -5.45
N THR A 20 2.61 33.69 -4.30
CA THR A 20 3.05 33.12 -3.02
C THR A 20 2.24 31.84 -2.80
N SER A 21 2.92 30.68 -2.73
CA SER A 21 2.28 29.42 -2.36
C SER A 21 3.01 28.80 -1.18
N THR A 22 2.32 28.81 -0.05
CA THR A 22 2.60 28.13 1.19
C THR A 22 2.98 26.66 0.96
N ASP A 23 3.96 26.23 1.75
CA ASP A 23 4.54 24.89 1.94
C ASP A 23 3.47 23.80 2.13
N GLU A 24 2.81 23.36 1.06
CA GLU A 24 2.07 22.09 1.07
C GLU A 24 3.09 20.96 0.91
N ARG A 25 3.65 20.52 2.04
CA ARG A 25 4.41 19.28 2.16
C ARG A 25 3.57 18.10 1.69
N ARG A 26 3.54 17.87 0.38
CA ARG A 26 3.30 16.54 -0.17
C ARG A 26 4.44 15.70 0.33
N VAL A 27 4.16 14.85 1.31
CA VAL A 27 4.96 13.65 1.55
C VAL A 27 4.82 12.81 0.28
N THR A 28 5.62 13.14 -0.72
CA THR A 28 5.97 12.22 -1.79
C THR A 28 6.83 11.15 -1.12
N ALA A 29 6.19 10.21 -0.42
CA ALA A 29 6.80 8.91 -0.20
C ALA A 29 7.23 8.45 -1.60
N GLN A 30 8.53 8.44 -1.86
CA GLN A 30 9.06 8.17 -3.19
C GLN A 30 8.69 6.74 -3.55
N LEU A 31 7.57 6.59 -4.24
CA LEU A 31 7.17 5.30 -4.79
C LEU A 31 8.31 4.82 -5.70
N PRO A 32 8.72 3.55 -5.57
CA PRO A 32 9.78 3.00 -6.40
C PRO A 32 9.55 3.25 -7.90
N THR A 33 10.56 3.78 -8.59
CA THR A 33 10.59 3.87 -10.05
C THR A 33 11.43 2.71 -10.61
N GLY A 34 11.05 2.18 -11.78
CA GLY A 34 11.66 0.98 -12.36
C GLY A 34 10.76 -0.26 -12.24
N THR A 35 11.34 -1.46 -12.19
CA THR A 35 10.58 -2.69 -11.90
C THR A 35 10.08 -2.65 -10.46
N VAL A 36 8.76 -2.70 -10.29
CA VAL A 36 8.10 -2.77 -8.97
C VAL A 36 7.48 -4.15 -8.83
N THR A 37 7.69 -4.79 -7.67
CA THR A 37 7.02 -6.03 -7.32
C THR A 37 5.91 -5.73 -6.33
N PHE A 38 4.74 -6.31 -6.58
CA PHE A 38 3.57 -6.16 -5.74
C PHE A 38 3.27 -7.47 -5.02
N LEU A 39 2.97 -7.37 -3.73
CA LEU A 39 2.46 -8.45 -2.91
C LEU A 39 1.06 -8.09 -2.43
N PHE A 40 0.16 -9.05 -2.54
CA PHE A 40 -1.18 -8.98 -1.97
C PHE A 40 -1.36 -10.16 -1.03
N SER A 41 -1.86 -9.90 0.17
CA SER A 41 -2.29 -10.94 1.10
C SER A 41 -3.74 -10.70 1.50
N ASP A 42 -4.44 -11.78 1.84
CA ASP A 42 -5.80 -11.76 2.34
C ASP A 42 -5.99 -12.93 3.31
N VAL A 43 -6.86 -12.78 4.31
CA VAL A 43 -7.14 -13.88 5.24
C VAL A 43 -8.22 -14.78 4.63
N GLU A 44 -7.82 -16.00 4.28
CA GLU A 44 -8.75 -17.00 3.78
C GLU A 44 -9.84 -17.30 4.84
N GLY A 45 -11.11 -17.25 4.41
CA GLY A 45 -12.23 -17.56 5.30
C GLY A 45 -12.48 -16.52 6.39
N SER A 46 -12.00 -15.28 6.25
CA SER A 46 -12.14 -14.22 7.26
C SER A 46 -13.57 -13.96 7.71
N THR A 47 -14.56 -14.12 6.82
CA THR A 47 -15.98 -14.02 7.17
C THR A 47 -16.42 -15.14 8.14
N GLU A 48 -15.95 -16.36 7.95
CA GLU A 48 -16.21 -17.46 8.89
C GLU A 48 -15.47 -17.23 10.21
N LEU A 49 -14.21 -16.79 10.12
CA LEU A 49 -13.38 -16.50 11.28
C LEU A 49 -14.01 -15.40 12.15
N LEU A 50 -14.54 -14.34 11.54
CA LEU A 50 -15.30 -13.28 12.21
C LEU A 50 -16.52 -13.85 12.96
N ARG A 51 -17.29 -14.72 12.31
CA ARG A 51 -18.46 -15.35 12.94
C ARG A 51 -18.10 -16.28 14.09
N ARG A 52 -16.94 -16.93 14.02
CA ARG A 52 -16.48 -17.86 15.07
C ARG A 52 -15.86 -17.14 16.26
N LEU A 53 -15.03 -16.13 16.02
CA LEU A 53 -14.28 -15.43 17.06
C LEU A 53 -15.06 -14.29 17.71
N ARG A 54 -16.03 -13.69 17.01
CA ARG A 54 -16.86 -12.59 17.52
C ARG A 54 -15.99 -11.49 18.11
N ASP A 55 -16.11 -11.23 19.41
CA ASP A 55 -15.41 -10.15 20.10
C ASP A 55 -13.88 -10.30 20.08
N ARG A 56 -13.38 -11.54 19.90
CA ARG A 56 -11.93 -11.81 19.79
C ARG A 56 -11.35 -11.57 18.41
N TYR A 57 -12.18 -11.37 17.39
CA TYR A 57 -11.70 -11.20 16.02
C TYR A 57 -10.78 -9.99 15.90
N ALA A 58 -11.13 -8.87 16.54
CA ALA A 58 -10.34 -7.64 16.49
C ALA A 58 -8.94 -7.81 17.10
N GLU A 59 -8.81 -8.54 18.20
CA GLU A 59 -7.53 -8.84 18.83
C GLU A 59 -6.65 -9.70 17.91
N VAL A 60 -7.21 -10.76 17.34
CA VAL A 60 -6.48 -11.65 16.40
C VAL A 60 -6.05 -10.90 15.14
N MET A 61 -6.89 -10.02 14.61
CA MET A 61 -6.53 -9.18 13.46
C MET A 61 -5.44 -8.17 13.81
N ALA A 62 -5.46 -7.58 15.01
CA ALA A 62 -4.39 -6.66 15.43
C ALA A 62 -3.03 -7.38 15.51
N ASP A 63 -3.01 -8.61 16.00
CA ASP A 63 -1.79 -9.44 15.99
C ASP A 63 -1.36 -9.82 14.58
N HIS A 64 -2.30 -10.23 13.72
CA HIS A 64 -2.03 -10.55 12.32
C HIS A 64 -1.42 -9.35 11.58
N GLU A 65 -2.03 -8.17 11.69
CA GLU A 65 -1.53 -6.94 11.10
C GLU A 65 -0.14 -6.58 11.61
N ARG A 66 0.12 -6.74 12.91
CA ARG A 66 1.42 -6.44 13.52
C ARG A 66 2.52 -7.35 12.96
N LEU A 67 2.25 -8.65 12.85
CA LEU A 67 3.20 -9.63 12.31
C LEU A 67 3.52 -9.35 10.85
N LEU A 68 2.49 -9.16 10.02
CA LEU A 68 2.66 -8.85 8.60
C LEU A 68 3.43 -7.54 8.39
N ARG A 69 3.08 -6.47 9.11
CA ARG A 69 3.80 -5.20 9.00
C ARG A 69 5.27 -5.34 9.38
N SER A 70 5.60 -6.16 10.38
CA SER A 70 7.01 -6.45 10.72
C SER A 70 7.73 -7.12 9.56
N ALA A 71 7.19 -8.23 9.04
CA ALA A 71 7.80 -8.96 7.93
C ALA A 71 8.00 -8.09 6.68
N PHE A 72 7.00 -7.24 6.36
CA PHE A 72 7.09 -6.30 5.25
C PHE A 72 8.17 -5.25 5.48
N GLN A 73 8.25 -4.66 6.68
CA GLN A 73 9.24 -3.63 7.01
C GLN A 73 10.67 -4.18 7.00
N ASP A 74 10.87 -5.37 7.58
CA ASP A 74 12.18 -6.03 7.64
C ASP A 74 12.71 -6.38 6.23
N SER A 75 11.80 -6.67 5.30
CA SER A 75 12.11 -6.89 3.88
C SER A 75 12.12 -5.61 3.02
N GLY A 76 11.94 -4.43 3.61
CA GLY A 76 11.96 -3.14 2.89
C GLY A 76 10.73 -2.84 2.03
N GLY A 77 9.60 -3.50 2.32
CA GLY A 77 8.30 -3.27 1.69
C GLY A 77 7.71 -1.90 2.03
N HIS A 78 6.92 -1.36 1.12
CA HIS A 78 6.11 -0.15 1.32
C HIS A 78 4.64 -0.52 1.23
N GLU A 79 3.94 -0.42 2.36
CA GLU A 79 2.48 -0.57 2.42
C GLU A 79 1.83 0.53 1.57
N ILE A 80 1.04 0.13 0.57
CA ILE A 80 0.29 1.06 -0.28
C ILE A 80 -1.10 1.29 0.30
N ASN A 81 -1.78 0.20 0.68
CA ASN A 81 -3.14 0.25 1.19
C ASN A 81 -3.49 -1.02 1.96
N THR A 82 -4.52 -0.92 2.79
CA THR A 82 -5.19 -2.03 3.47
C THR A 82 -6.69 -1.95 3.19
N GLN A 83 -7.33 -3.08 2.90
CA GLN A 83 -8.79 -3.16 2.79
C GLN A 83 -9.28 -4.36 3.59
N GLY A 84 -9.99 -4.09 4.69
CA GLY A 84 -10.37 -5.14 5.63
C GLY A 84 -9.14 -5.81 6.22
N ASP A 85 -9.05 -7.12 6.01
CA ASP A 85 -7.99 -8.04 6.41
C ASP A 85 -6.89 -8.21 5.34
N SER A 86 -7.02 -7.55 4.19
CA SER A 86 -6.06 -7.64 3.10
C SER A 86 -4.98 -6.56 3.15
N PHE A 87 -3.76 -6.92 2.75
CA PHE A 87 -2.64 -5.97 2.54
C PHE A 87 -2.26 -5.85 1.07
N PHE A 88 -1.85 -4.64 0.68
CA PHE A 88 -1.24 -4.36 -0.62
C PHE A 88 0.10 -3.65 -0.42
N VAL A 89 1.19 -4.31 -0.81
CA VAL A 89 2.56 -3.89 -0.51
C VAL A 89 3.40 -3.85 -1.80
N ALA A 90 4.26 -2.85 -1.91
CA ALA A 90 5.23 -2.72 -3.00
C ALA A 90 6.67 -2.91 -2.53
N PHE A 91 7.45 -3.60 -3.37
CA PHE A 91 8.87 -3.85 -3.17
C PHE A 91 9.66 -3.43 -4.41
N ARG A 92 10.92 -3.03 -4.19
CA ARG A 92 11.86 -2.69 -5.28
C ARG A 92 12.41 -3.91 -6.00
N LYS A 93 12.44 -5.08 -5.35
CA LYS A 93 13.01 -6.31 -5.93
C LYS A 93 12.07 -7.51 -5.66
N PRO A 94 11.91 -8.43 -6.62
CA PRO A 94 11.08 -9.61 -6.44
C PRO A 94 11.48 -10.49 -5.25
N LYS A 95 12.79 -10.66 -5.04
CA LYS A 95 13.32 -11.47 -3.94
C LYS A 95 12.93 -10.94 -2.55
N ASP A 96 12.79 -9.63 -2.41
CA ASP A 96 12.45 -8.99 -1.14
C ASP A 96 10.96 -9.24 -0.83
N ALA A 97 10.10 -9.20 -1.86
CA ALA A 97 8.69 -9.57 -1.73
C ALA A 97 8.48 -11.04 -1.37
N VAL A 98 9.30 -11.94 -1.94
CA VAL A 98 9.25 -13.37 -1.60
C VAL A 98 9.78 -13.61 -0.18
N GLY A 99 10.85 -12.93 0.23
CA GLY A 99 11.36 -12.99 1.61
C GLY A 99 10.28 -12.60 2.62
N ALA A 100 9.65 -11.44 2.39
CA ALA A 100 8.53 -10.98 3.19
C ALA A 100 7.38 -12.00 3.29
N ALA A 101 7.05 -12.68 2.18
CA ALA A 101 5.99 -13.68 2.17
C ALA A 101 6.33 -14.96 2.94
N VAL A 102 7.61 -15.30 3.06
CA VAL A 102 8.10 -16.48 3.79
C VAL A 102 8.24 -16.19 5.28
N ASP A 103 8.61 -14.96 5.64
CA ASP A 103 8.78 -14.53 7.04
C ASP A 103 7.45 -14.20 7.73
N ALA A 104 6.40 -13.98 6.95
CA ALA A 104 5.04 -13.60 7.37
C ALA A 104 4.23 -14.71 8.06
#